data_AF-A0A538MYX6-F1
#
_entry.id   AF-A0A538MYX6-F1
#
_cell.length_a   1.000
_cell.length_b   1.000
_cell.length_c   1.000
_cell.angle_alpha   90.00
_cell.angle_beta   90.00
_cell.angle_gamma   90.00
#
_symmetry.space_group_name_H-M   'P 1'
#
loop_
_entity.id
_entity.type
_entity.pdbx_description
1 polymer ?
#
loop_
_entity_poly.entity_id
_entity_poly.type
_entity_poly.pdbx_seq_one_letter_code
_entity_poly.pdbx_strand_id
1 'polypeptide(L)' 'MIPGVFGESVRAFRQRSGLTQEELAARAGVSVRSIRDIEAGRTGRARPGTVRLLAEVLGLAGTEREEFLAAAAPGPA' A
#
# COMPACT_ATOMS: atom_id res chain seq x y z
N MET A 1 -4.96 12.18 -14.95
CA MET A 1 -4.20 11.53 -13.85
C MET A 1 -5.26 10.98 -12.91
N ILE A 2 -5.34 9.67 -12.68
CA ILE A 2 -6.25 9.06 -11.69
C ILE A 2 -5.41 8.84 -10.43
N PRO A 3 -5.41 9.77 -9.45
CA PRO A 3 -4.87 9.49 -8.14
C PRO A 3 -5.88 8.60 -7.42
N GLY A 4 -5.45 7.51 -6.78
CA GLY A 4 -6.31 6.87 -5.78
C GLY A 4 -6.16 5.37 -5.67
N VAL A 5 -6.10 4.62 -6.76
CA VAL A 5 -6.36 3.17 -6.72
C VAL A 5 -5.44 2.42 -5.74
N PHE A 6 -4.13 2.71 -5.76
CA PHE A 6 -3.19 2.08 -4.82
C PHE A 6 -3.34 2.59 -3.38
N GLY A 7 -3.40 3.92 -3.19
CA GLY A 7 -3.50 4.53 -1.85
C GLY A 7 -4.79 4.13 -1.12
N GLU A 8 -5.90 4.09 -1.86
CA GLU A 8 -7.20 3.63 -1.36
C GLU A 8 -7.18 2.15 -1.03
N SER A 9 -6.55 1.32 -1.87
CA SER A 9 -6.37 -0.11 -1.58
C SER A 9 -5.58 -0.32 -0.29
N VAL A 10 -4.44 0.38 -0.11
CA VAL A 10 -3.64 0.32 1.12
C VAL A 10 -4.49 0.68 2.34
N ARG A 11 -5.25 1.77 2.26
CA ARG A 11 -6.14 2.20 3.34
C ARG A 11 -7.23 1.18 3.64
N ALA A 12 -7.88 0.63 2.62
CA ALA A 12 -8.96 -0.34 2.76
C ALA A 12 -8.47 -1.63 3.41
N PHE A 13 -7.37 -2.21 2.93
CA PHE A 13 -6.77 -3.39 3.54
C PHE A 13 -6.29 -3.13 4.96
N ARG A 14 -5.66 -1.97 5.23
CA ARG A 14 -5.24 -1.59 6.58
C ARG A 14 -6.41 -1.59 7.56
N GLN A 15 -7.53 -0.97 7.16
CA GLN A 15 -8.75 -0.93 7.97
C GLN A 15 -9.36 -2.32 8.18
N ARG A 16 -9.39 -3.17 7.14
CA ARG A 16 -9.84 -4.57 7.26
C ARG A 16 -8.98 -5.38 8.22
N SER A 17 -7.67 -5.15 8.23
CA SER A 17 -6.73 -5.83 9.13
C SER A 17 -6.70 -5.23 10.54
N GLY A 18 -7.51 -4.19 10.82
CA GLY A 18 -7.59 -3.54 12.13
C GLY A 18 -6.34 -2.75 12.53
N LEU A 19 -5.47 -2.41 11.56
CA LEU A 19 -4.20 -1.74 11.83
C LEU A 19 -4.37 -0.21 11.80
N THR A 20 -3.66 0.48 12.67
CA THR A 20 -3.39 1.93 12.58
C THR A 20 -2.31 2.23 11.53
N GLN A 21 -2.14 3.50 11.14
CA GLN A 21 -1.05 3.87 10.22
C GLN A 21 0.31 3.61 10.86
N GLU A 22 0.42 3.81 12.16
CA GLU A 22 1.57 3.58 13.01
C GLU A 22 1.96 2.10 13.03
N GLU A 23 0.99 1.21 13.26
CA GLU A 23 1.23 -0.24 13.28
C GLU A 23 1.61 -0.79 11.91
N LEU A 24 0.95 -0.32 10.84
CA LEU A 24 1.31 -0.69 9.47
C LEU A 24 2.74 -0.23 9.15
N ALA A 25 3.08 1.00 9.50
CA ALA A 25 4.41 1.57 9.29
C ALA A 25 5.50 0.77 10.02
N ALA A 26 5.28 0.49 11.31
CA ALA A 26 6.20 -0.27 12.15
C ALA A 26 6.43 -1.68 11.60
N ARG A 27 5.36 -2.39 11.22
CA ARG A 27 5.46 -3.75 10.68
C ARG A 27 6.07 -3.80 9.28
N ALA A 28 5.84 -2.78 8.45
CA ALA A 28 6.40 -2.69 7.10
C ALA A 28 7.80 -2.06 7.05
N GLY A 29 8.36 -1.63 8.19
CA GLY A 29 9.69 -1.01 8.26
C GLY A 29 9.78 0.33 7.52
N VAL A 30 8.69 1.10 7.48
CA VAL A 30 8.62 2.42 6.84
C VAL A 30 8.14 3.49 7.82
N SER A 31 8.24 4.76 7.45
CA SER A 31 7.75 5.84 8.30
C SER A 31 6.21 5.95 8.24
N VAL A 32 5.59 6.40 9.34
CA VAL A 32 4.15 6.72 9.37
C VAL A 32 3.80 7.78 8.32
N ARG A 33 4.71 8.74 8.10
CA ARG A 33 4.58 9.74 7.03
C ARG A 33 4.49 9.09 5.65
N SER A 34 5.32 8.07 5.38
CA SER A 34 5.28 7.32 4.12
C SER A 34 3.94 6.62 3.94
N ILE A 35 3.39 5.97 4.97
CA ILE A 35 2.04 5.38 4.92
C ILE A 35 0.99 6.45 4.62
N ARG A 36 1.03 7.57 5.33
CA ARG A 36 0.08 8.69 5.13
C ARG A 36 0.15 9.27 3.70
N ASP A 37 1.35 9.40 3.14
CA ASP A 37 1.54 9.92 1.79
C ASP A 37 1.13 8.89 0.72
N ILE A 38 1.29 7.59 1.00
CA ILE A 38 0.78 6.51 0.14
C ILE A 38 -0.75 6.52 0.15
N GLU A 39 -1.39 6.48 1.32
CA GLU A 39 -2.85 6.44 1.44
C GLU A 39 -3.54 7.67 0.84
N ALA A 40 -2.87 8.83 0.88
CA ALA A 40 -3.39 10.04 0.29
C ALA A 40 -3.08 10.19 -1.21
N GLY A 41 -2.46 9.20 -1.84
CA GLY A 41 -2.07 9.25 -3.25
C GLY A 41 -1.00 10.30 -3.57
N ARG A 42 -0.30 10.83 -2.56
CA ARG A 42 0.80 11.81 -2.71
C ARG A 42 2.12 11.15 -3.08
N THR A 43 2.20 9.83 -2.96
CA THR A 43 3.36 9.05 -3.38
C THR A 43 3.23 8.70 -4.86
N GLY A 44 4.02 9.37 -5.72
CA GLY A 44 3.96 9.12 -7.17
C GLY A 44 4.36 7.69 -7.57
N ARG A 45 5.33 7.08 -6.88
CA ARG A 45 5.74 5.69 -7.11
C ARG A 45 6.29 5.07 -5.83
N ALA A 46 5.54 4.11 -5.26
CA ALA A 46 6.04 3.36 -4.11
C ALA A 46 7.18 2.43 -4.57
N ARG A 47 8.22 2.28 -3.75
CA ARG A 47 9.33 1.38 -4.07
C ARG A 47 8.80 -0.06 -4.10
N PRO A 48 9.14 -0.90 -5.11
CA PRO A 48 8.62 -2.27 -5.21
C PRO A 48 8.84 -3.11 -3.94
N GLY A 49 9.96 -2.90 -3.23
CA GLY A 49 10.22 -3.54 -1.94
C GLY A 49 9.20 -3.14 -0.86
N THR A 50 8.87 -1.85 -0.76
CA THR A 50 7.84 -1.34 0.16
C THR A 50 6.47 -1.93 -0.17
N VAL A 51 6.11 -2.02 -1.45
CA VAL A 51 4.81 -2.59 -1.85
C VAL A 51 4.71 -4.06 -1.44
N ARG A 52 5.77 -4.86 -1.64
CA ARG A 52 5.79 -6.26 -1.22
C ARG A 52 5.66 -6.44 0.29
N LEU A 53 6.37 -5.61 1.07
CA LEU A 53 6.27 -5.61 2.53
C LEU A 53 4.88 -5.23 3.01
N LEU A 54 4.26 -4.22 2.40
CA LEU A 54 2.88 -3.86 2.70
C LEU A 54 1.93 -5.02 2.41
N ALA A 55 2.07 -5.69 1.27
CA ALA A 55 1.24 -6.84 0.94
C ALA A 55 1.38 -7.99 1.96
N GLU A 56 2.59 -8.25 2.47
CA GLU A 56 2.80 -9.24 3.54
C GLU A 56 2.17 -8.81 4.87
N VAL A 57 2.41 -7.58 5.31
CA VAL A 57 1.91 -7.07 6.59
C VAL A 57 0.39 -6.98 6.61
N LEU A 58 -0.22 -6.67 5.47
CA LEU A 58 -1.67 -6.65 5.27
C LEU A 58 -2.27 -8.06 5.15
N GLY A 59 -1.44 -9.11 5.09
CA GLY A 59 -1.89 -10.50 4.98
C GLY A 59 -2.44 -10.87 3.61
N LEU A 60 -2.02 -10.17 2.55
CA LEU A 60 -2.53 -10.40 1.20
C LEU A 60 -1.88 -11.64 0.58
N ALA A 61 -2.73 -12.51 0.04
CA ALA A 61 -2.36 -13.73 -0.66
C ALA A 61 -3.18 -13.90 -1.95
N GLY A 62 -2.71 -14.76 -2.86
CA GLY A 62 -3.40 -15.07 -4.11
C GLY A 62 -3.74 -13.83 -4.93
N THR A 63 -4.96 -13.78 -5.46
CA THR A 63 -5.45 -12.71 -6.33
C THR A 63 -5.40 -11.33 -5.67
N GLU A 64 -5.75 -11.21 -4.38
CA GLU A 64 -5.68 -9.92 -3.66
C GLU A 64 -4.24 -9.37 -3.64
N ARG A 65 -3.23 -10.24 -3.52
CA ARG A 65 -1.82 -9.84 -3.58
C ARG A 65 -1.44 -9.38 -4.98
N GLU A 66 -1.85 -10.10 -6.01
CA GLU A 66 -1.52 -9.76 -7.40
C GLU A 66 -2.14 -8.42 -7.82
N GLU A 67 -3.41 -8.21 -7.51
CA GLU A 67 -4.12 -6.95 -7.76
C GLU A 67 -3.47 -5.77 -7.02
N PHE A 68 -3.10 -5.97 -5.75
CA PHE A 68 -2.41 -4.95 -4.96
C PHE A 68 -1.04 -4.56 -5.53
N LEU A 69 -0.27 -5.55 -6.01
CA LEU A 69 1.03 -5.31 -6.65
C LEU A 69 0.84 -4.61 -8.01
N ALA A 70 -0.17 -4.99 -8.78
CA ALA A 70 -0.49 -4.38 -10.07
C ALA A 70 -0.95 -2.92 -9.91
N ALA A 71 -1.76 -2.61 -8.88
CA ALA A 71 -2.18 -1.25 -8.57
C ALA A 71 -1.00 -0.32 -8.23
N ALA A 72 0.10 -0.87 -7.69
CA ALA A 72 1.31 -0.13 -7.38
C ALA A 72 2.26 0.03 -8.58
N ALA A 73 2.05 -0.74 -9.65
CA ALA A 73 2.82 -0.63 -10.88
C ALA A 73 2.42 0.67 -11.61
N PRO A 74 3.34 1.30 -12.38
CA PRO A 74 2.92 2.34 -13.30
C PRO A 74 1.84 1.77 -14.25
N GLY A 75 0.80 2.56 -14.54
CA GLY A 75 -0.10 2.22 -15.64
C GLY A 75 0.70 1.96 -16.93
N PRO A 76 0.23 1.08 -17.83
CA PRO A 76 0.91 0.84 -19.09
C PRO A 76 1.15 2.18 -19.81
N ALA A 77 2.36 2.34 -20.34
CA ALA A 77 2.78 3.52 -21.10
C ALA A 77 1.88 3.75 -22.32
#